data_AF-A0A350SZU7-F1
#
_entry.id   AF-A0A350SZU7-F1
#
_cell.length_a   1.000
_cell.length_b   1.000
_cell.length_c   1.000
_cell.angle_alpha   90.00
_cell.angle_beta   90.00
_cell.angle_gamma   90.00
#
_symmetry.space_group_name_H-M   'P 1'
#
loop_
_entity.id
_entity.type
_entity.pdbx_description
1 polymer ?
#
loop_
_entity_poly.entity_id
_entity_poly.type
_entity_poly.pdbx_seq_one_letter_code
_entity_poly.pdbx_strand_id
1 'polypeptide(L)'
;VGGKHDRRHGEPVEVTGMVRLIHEGRFPMGGVMGRGGTASRGRTVVLEVNGPGGIELQLTDLRGHPNDLNFFRAFGIEPTERRILVLKSAAHFRAAFEPIATKVIEVDAPGISSPKLDSFDYKALRRPIYPLDPDLEWSPADARR
;
A
#
# COMPACT_ATOMS: atom_id res chain seq x y z
N VAL A 1 6.85 -11.81 -9.04
CA VAL A 1 5.72 -11.11 -8.38
C VAL A 1 5.97 -9.60 -8.38
N GLY A 2 4.92 -8.77 -8.34
CA GLY A 2 5.07 -7.30 -8.40
C GLY A 2 5.56 -6.78 -9.76
N GLY A 3 5.74 -5.46 -9.89
CA GLY A 3 6.40 -4.81 -11.04
C GLY A 3 5.73 -4.95 -12.41
N LYS A 4 4.43 -5.32 -12.47
CA LYS A 4 3.76 -5.64 -13.75
C LYS A 4 3.11 -4.47 -14.49
N HIS A 5 2.98 -3.31 -13.85
CA HIS A 5 2.24 -2.17 -14.44
C HIS A 5 3.16 -1.17 -15.15
N ASP A 6 4.25 -0.81 -14.49
CA ASP A 6 5.30 0.07 -15.00
C ASP A 6 6.60 -0.23 -14.23
N ARG A 7 7.70 0.44 -14.60
CA ARG A 7 9.01 0.32 -13.93
C ARG A 7 9.24 1.33 -12.80
N ARG A 8 8.27 2.20 -12.50
CA ARG A 8 8.40 3.22 -11.45
C ARG A 8 8.33 2.62 -10.04
N HIS A 9 7.88 1.38 -9.91
CA HIS A 9 7.70 0.68 -8.63
C HIS A 9 8.76 -0.40 -8.36
N GLY A 10 9.79 -0.48 -9.21
CA GLY A 10 10.80 -1.53 -9.22
C GLY A 10 10.49 -2.67 -10.18
N GLU A 11 11.50 -3.50 -10.42
CA GLU A 11 11.39 -4.67 -11.29
C GLU A 11 10.62 -5.81 -10.61
N PRO A 12 9.94 -6.68 -11.38
CA PRO A 12 9.35 -7.90 -10.83
C PRO A 12 10.39 -8.75 -10.09
N VAL A 13 10.00 -9.33 -8.96
CA VAL A 13 10.87 -10.19 -8.15
C VAL A 13 10.52 -11.65 -8.39
N GLU A 14 11.49 -12.49 -8.75
CA GLU A 14 11.28 -13.93 -8.80
C GLU A 14 11.17 -14.50 -7.38
N VAL A 15 10.16 -15.35 -7.15
CA VAL A 15 9.86 -15.90 -5.83
C VAL A 15 9.47 -17.36 -5.97
N THR A 16 10.06 -18.21 -5.13
CA THR A 16 9.69 -19.62 -4.95
C THR A 16 9.18 -19.82 -3.53
N GLY A 17 8.08 -20.55 -3.38
CA GLY A 17 7.48 -20.81 -2.08
C GLY A 17 6.34 -21.82 -2.16
N MET A 18 5.87 -22.25 -1.00
CA MET A 18 4.71 -23.14 -0.87
C MET A 18 3.42 -22.34 -0.97
N VAL A 19 2.44 -22.81 -1.74
CA VAL A 19 1.08 -22.23 -1.71
C VAL A 19 0.39 -22.67 -0.44
N ARG A 20 0.23 -21.75 0.52
CA ARG A 20 -0.42 -22.02 1.81
C ARG A 20 -1.94 -21.87 1.73
N LEU A 21 -2.41 -20.94 0.92
CA LEU A 21 -3.85 -20.64 0.76
C LEU A 21 -4.15 -20.16 -0.66
N ILE A 22 -5.29 -20.61 -1.19
CA ILE A 22 -5.97 -20.02 -2.36
C ILE A 22 -7.38 -19.62 -1.89
N HIS A 23 -7.80 -18.39 -2.16
CA HIS A 23 -9.06 -17.84 -1.67
C HIS A 23 -9.73 -16.92 -2.72
N GLU A 24 -11.06 -16.87 -2.74
CA GLU A 24 -11.87 -16.02 -3.65
C GLU A 24 -11.79 -14.50 -3.35
N GLY A 25 -11.01 -14.10 -2.33
CA GLY A 25 -10.73 -12.70 -2.03
C GLY A 25 -11.73 -11.91 -1.22
N ARG A 26 -12.93 -12.42 -0.94
CA ARG A 26 -13.98 -11.70 -0.17
C ARG A 26 -13.78 -11.85 1.33
N PHE A 27 -13.92 -10.76 2.08
CA PHE A 27 -13.79 -10.77 3.54
C PHE A 27 -14.61 -9.64 4.19
N PRO A 28 -15.10 -9.86 5.43
CA PRO A 28 -15.78 -8.82 6.18
C PRO A 28 -14.79 -7.75 6.63
N MET A 29 -15.25 -6.50 6.65
CA MET A 29 -14.50 -5.37 7.20
C MET A 29 -14.91 -5.16 8.67
N GLY A 30 -13.94 -5.13 9.57
CA GLY A 30 -14.13 -4.94 11.01
C GLY A 30 -13.74 -3.55 11.53
N GLY A 31 -12.94 -2.80 10.76
CA GLY A 31 -12.40 -1.50 11.11
C GLY A 31 -13.38 -0.36 10.87
N VAL A 32 -13.10 0.79 11.51
CA VAL A 32 -13.98 1.97 11.51
C VAL A 32 -14.33 2.50 10.12
N MET A 33 -13.39 2.42 9.17
CA MET A 33 -13.56 2.92 7.79
C MET A 33 -14.50 2.08 6.93
N GLY A 34 -14.75 0.82 7.29
CA GLY A 34 -15.52 -0.14 6.49
C GLY A 34 -16.54 -0.93 7.30
N ARG A 35 -16.86 -0.47 8.51
CA ARG A 35 -17.62 -1.24 9.50
C ARG A 35 -18.92 -1.80 8.93
N GLY A 36 -19.10 -3.13 9.06
CA GLY A 36 -20.30 -3.82 8.58
C GLY A 36 -20.32 -4.09 7.08
N GLY A 37 -19.31 -3.62 6.33
CA GLY A 37 -19.14 -3.88 4.92
C GLY A 37 -18.39 -5.18 4.63
N THR A 38 -18.38 -5.56 3.36
CA THR A 38 -17.54 -6.62 2.81
C THR A 38 -16.62 -6.02 1.76
N ALA A 39 -15.34 -6.38 1.79
CA ALA A 39 -14.37 -6.03 0.76
C ALA A 39 -14.00 -7.26 -0.06
N SER A 40 -13.40 -7.03 -1.24
CA SER A 40 -12.82 -8.09 -2.07
C SER A 40 -11.48 -7.68 -2.63
N ARG A 41 -10.47 -8.56 -2.56
CA ARG A 41 -9.18 -8.43 -3.27
C ARG A 41 -9.08 -9.32 -4.52
N GLY A 42 -10.19 -9.89 -4.98
CA GLY A 42 -10.19 -10.88 -6.08
C GLY A 42 -9.43 -12.15 -5.67
N ARG A 43 -9.09 -13.03 -6.61
CA ARG A 43 -8.37 -14.27 -6.24
C ARG A 43 -7.10 -13.91 -5.48
N THR A 44 -6.97 -14.49 -4.30
CA THR A 44 -5.87 -14.25 -3.38
C THR A 44 -5.12 -15.54 -3.16
N VAL A 45 -3.80 -15.48 -3.27
CA VAL A 45 -2.90 -16.58 -2.93
C VAL A 45 -1.98 -16.12 -1.81
N VAL A 46 -1.80 -16.93 -0.78
CA VAL A 46 -0.74 -16.73 0.21
C VAL A 46 0.37 -17.73 -0.05
N LEU A 47 1.56 -17.22 -0.36
CA LEU A 47 2.78 -18.00 -0.50
C LEU A 47 3.58 -17.96 0.80
N GLU A 48 4.09 -19.10 1.22
CA GLU A 48 5.12 -19.20 2.25
C GLU A 48 6.48 -19.35 1.59
N VAL A 49 7.32 -18.33 1.72
CA VAL A 49 8.65 -18.26 1.14
C VAL A 49 9.68 -18.54 2.22
N ASN A 50 10.65 -19.41 1.94
CA ASN A 50 11.67 -19.89 2.89
C ASN A 50 11.14 -20.74 4.06
N GLY A 51 9.98 -21.38 3.89
CA GLY A 51 9.42 -22.34 4.85
C GLY A 51 8.82 -21.72 6.12
N PRO A 52 8.54 -22.54 7.15
CA PRO A 52 7.84 -22.10 8.35
C PRO A 52 8.62 -20.98 9.09
N GLY A 53 7.93 -19.88 9.38
CA GLY A 53 8.56 -18.69 9.98
C GLY A 53 9.30 -17.78 9.00
N GLY A 54 9.25 -18.09 7.70
CA GLY A 54 9.73 -17.25 6.61
C GLY A 54 8.76 -16.10 6.26
N ILE A 55 8.66 -15.78 4.98
CA ILE A 55 7.82 -14.67 4.50
C ILE A 55 6.46 -15.19 4.05
N GLU A 56 5.39 -14.68 4.66
CA GLU A 56 4.01 -14.84 4.17
C GLU A 56 3.73 -13.75 3.11
N LEU A 57 3.74 -14.11 1.83
CA LEU A 57 3.47 -13.20 0.71
C LEU A 57 2.04 -13.37 0.20
N GLN A 58 1.20 -12.37 0.45
CA GLN A 58 -0.16 -12.29 -0.07
C GLN A 58 -0.19 -11.64 -1.46
N LEU A 59 -0.62 -12.39 -2.46
CA LEU A 59 -0.81 -11.96 -3.84
C LEU A 59 -2.30 -11.80 -4.13
N THR A 60 -2.70 -10.69 -4.74
CA THR A 60 -4.11 -10.37 -5.01
C THR A 60 -4.33 -9.92 -6.45
N ASP A 61 -5.48 -10.27 -7.02
CA ASP A 61 -5.91 -9.79 -8.35
C ASP A 61 -6.29 -8.30 -8.33
N LEU A 62 -6.97 -7.85 -7.28
CA LEU A 62 -7.47 -6.49 -7.16
C LEU A 62 -6.60 -5.64 -6.25
N ARG A 63 -6.48 -4.36 -6.64
CA ARG A 63 -5.75 -3.32 -5.93
C ARG A 63 -6.48 -2.97 -4.63
N GLY A 64 -5.74 -2.74 -3.56
CA GLY A 64 -6.30 -2.32 -2.30
C GLY A 64 -5.23 -1.81 -1.35
N HIS A 65 -5.59 -0.87 -0.48
CA HIS A 65 -4.73 -0.43 0.61
C HIS A 65 -5.21 -1.07 1.91
N PRO A 66 -4.31 -1.66 2.72
CA PRO A 66 -4.68 -2.32 3.97
C PRO A 66 -5.06 -1.27 5.02
N ASN A 67 -6.36 -1.05 5.20
CA ASN A 67 -6.93 -0.14 6.20
C ASN A 67 -7.70 -0.89 7.31
N ASP A 68 -7.57 -2.22 7.35
CA ASP A 68 -8.28 -3.12 8.27
C ASP A 68 -7.43 -4.38 8.48
N LEU A 69 -7.42 -4.91 9.71
CA LEU A 69 -6.69 -6.15 10.05
C LEU A 69 -7.20 -7.36 9.25
N ASN A 70 -8.46 -7.36 8.82
CA ASN A 70 -9.05 -8.43 8.02
C ASN A 70 -8.48 -8.52 6.60
N PHE A 71 -7.69 -7.53 6.15
CA PHE A 71 -6.88 -7.68 4.92
C PHE A 71 -5.88 -8.83 5.01
N PHE A 72 -5.51 -9.23 6.22
CA PHE A 72 -4.59 -10.32 6.52
C PHE A 72 -5.31 -11.48 7.21
N ARG A 73 -6.09 -11.18 8.26
CA ARG A 73 -6.72 -12.21 9.11
C ARG A 73 -7.64 -13.14 8.32
N ALA A 74 -8.40 -12.60 7.35
CA ALA A 74 -9.27 -13.39 6.50
C ALA A 74 -8.52 -14.39 5.58
N PHE A 75 -7.21 -14.22 5.43
CA PHE A 75 -6.33 -15.07 4.62
C PHE A 75 -5.35 -15.87 5.49
N GLY A 76 -5.68 -16.04 6.78
CA GLY A 76 -4.91 -16.84 7.73
C GLY A 76 -3.61 -16.18 8.21
N ILE A 77 -3.46 -14.86 8.02
CA ILE A 77 -2.31 -14.11 8.54
C ILE A 77 -2.83 -13.28 9.72
N GLU A 78 -2.56 -13.67 10.95
CA GLU A 78 -2.96 -12.90 12.14
C GLU A 78 -1.94 -11.76 12.39
N PRO A 79 -2.29 -10.49 12.14
CA PRO A 79 -1.34 -9.38 12.20
C PRO A 79 -0.61 -9.25 13.54
N THR A 80 -1.27 -9.58 14.65
CA THR A 80 -0.73 -9.41 16.01
C THR A 80 0.36 -10.42 16.38
N GLU A 81 0.52 -11.51 15.63
CA GLU A 81 1.55 -12.53 15.89
C GLU A 81 2.79 -12.36 14.99
N ARG A 82 2.81 -11.33 14.13
CA ARG A 82 3.87 -11.13 13.13
C ARG A 82 4.84 -10.08 13.63
N ARG A 83 6.13 -10.40 13.56
CA ARG A 83 7.20 -9.47 13.96
C ARG A 83 7.23 -8.21 13.11
N ILE A 84 6.93 -8.35 11.81
CA ILE A 84 6.95 -7.28 10.83
C ILE A 84 5.78 -7.46 9.87
N LEU A 85 5.06 -6.37 9.60
CA LEU A 85 4.05 -6.28 8.56
C LEU A 85 4.47 -5.21 7.55
N VAL A 86 4.43 -5.56 6.26
CA VAL A 86 4.73 -4.62 5.17
C VAL A 86 3.41 -4.16 4.56
N LEU A 87 3.14 -2.86 4.66
CA LEU A 87 1.86 -2.26 4.25
C LEU A 87 2.11 -1.25 3.13
N LYS A 88 1.49 -1.45 1.95
CA LYS A 88 1.51 -0.46 0.88
C LYS A 88 0.42 0.59 1.13
N SER A 89 0.71 1.54 2.01
CA SER A 89 -0.20 2.63 2.40
C SER A 89 0.58 3.80 2.99
N ALA A 90 0.12 5.03 2.77
CA ALA A 90 0.76 6.23 3.30
C ALA A 90 0.13 6.73 4.61
N ALA A 91 -1.18 6.52 4.80
CA ALA A 91 -1.91 7.11 5.93
C ALA A 91 -2.97 6.18 6.53
N HIS A 92 -3.95 5.71 5.75
CA HIS A 92 -5.12 5.02 6.28
C HIS A 92 -4.84 3.69 7.02
N PHE A 93 -3.65 3.10 6.85
CA PHE A 93 -3.28 1.92 7.62
C PHE A 93 -3.18 2.23 9.12
N ARG A 94 -2.83 3.47 9.48
CA ARG A 94 -2.56 3.88 10.86
C ARG A 94 -3.74 3.57 11.79
N ALA A 95 -4.96 3.87 11.35
CA ALA A 95 -6.17 3.61 12.13
C ALA A 95 -6.37 2.13 12.54
N ALA A 96 -5.92 1.18 11.73
CA ALA A 96 -6.06 -0.25 12.02
C ALA A 96 -4.80 -0.89 12.62
N PHE A 97 -3.62 -0.45 12.18
CA PHE A 97 -2.36 -1.14 12.48
C PHE A 97 -1.50 -0.44 13.53
N GLU A 98 -1.60 0.89 13.73
CA GLU A 98 -0.88 1.55 14.82
C GLU A 98 -1.25 1.00 16.20
N PRO A 99 -2.53 0.71 16.52
CA PRO A 99 -2.89 0.19 17.84
C PRO A 99 -2.23 -1.16 18.19
N ILE A 100 -1.77 -1.92 17.19
CA ILE A 100 -1.11 -3.21 17.37
C ILE A 100 0.42 -3.16 17.10
N ALA A 101 0.94 -2.03 16.63
CA ALA A 101 2.34 -1.90 16.25
C ALA A 101 3.16 -1.28 17.38
N THR A 102 4.30 -1.88 17.72
CA THR A 102 5.28 -1.26 18.62
C THR A 102 5.97 -0.06 17.98
N LYS A 103 6.14 -0.08 16.65
CA LYS A 103 6.79 0.99 15.89
C LYS A 103 6.30 0.99 14.45
N VAL A 104 6.09 2.17 13.90
CA VAL A 104 5.88 2.39 12.47
C VAL A 104 7.18 2.88 11.85
N ILE A 105 7.62 2.21 10.78
CA ILE A 105 8.78 2.61 9.98
C ILE A 105 8.27 2.97 8.59
N GLU A 106 8.30 4.27 8.27
CA GLU A 106 8.02 4.73 6.91
C GLU A 106 9.24 4.47 6.02
N VAL A 107 8.99 3.91 4.84
CA VAL A 107 10.03 3.55 3.87
C VAL A 107 9.86 4.42 2.63
N ASP A 108 10.90 5.16 2.27
CA ASP A 108 10.98 5.94 1.03
C ASP A 108 11.24 5.00 -0.17
N ALA A 109 10.22 4.21 -0.51
CA ALA A 109 10.24 3.30 -1.66
C ALA A 109 9.86 4.04 -2.95
N PRO A 110 10.43 3.66 -4.11
CA PRO A 110 10.04 4.25 -5.40
C PRO A 110 8.56 3.98 -5.72
N GLY A 111 7.94 4.87 -6.50
CA GLY A 111 6.58 4.68 -7.01
C GLY A 111 5.86 5.98 -7.34
N ILE A 112 4.68 5.84 -7.95
CA ILE A 112 3.85 6.98 -8.40
C ILE A 112 3.23 7.80 -7.27
N SER A 113 3.38 7.36 -6.02
CA SER A 113 2.90 8.05 -4.83
C SER A 113 4.03 8.70 -4.04
N SER A 114 5.22 8.86 -4.64
CA SER A 114 6.33 9.57 -4.00
C SER A 114 5.94 11.03 -3.72
N PRO A 115 6.28 11.58 -2.53
CA PRO A 115 6.10 13.00 -2.25
C PRO A 115 7.15 13.88 -2.93
N LYS A 116 8.19 13.30 -3.55
CA LYS A 116 9.23 14.02 -4.30
C LYS A 116 8.70 14.43 -5.67
N LEU A 117 8.04 15.59 -5.73
CA LEU A 117 7.36 16.05 -6.95
C LEU A 117 8.35 16.25 -8.11
N ASP A 118 9.56 16.70 -7.83
CA ASP A 118 10.65 16.87 -8.80
C ASP A 118 11.08 15.56 -9.50
N SER A 119 10.72 14.39 -8.96
CA SER A 119 10.99 13.09 -9.58
C SER A 119 10.07 12.75 -10.76
N PHE A 120 9.04 13.56 -11.03
CA PHE A 120 8.08 13.35 -12.11
C PHE A 120 8.25 14.36 -13.25
N ASP A 121 8.12 13.87 -14.49
CA ASP A 121 8.16 14.68 -15.71
C ASP A 121 6.76 15.21 -16.07
N TYR A 122 6.34 16.30 -15.43
CA TYR A 122 5.03 16.91 -15.71
C TYR A 122 5.04 17.73 -17.01
N LYS A 123 4.02 17.52 -17.86
CA LYS A 123 3.93 18.20 -19.18
C LYS A 123 2.91 19.33 -19.27
N ALA A 124 1.85 19.28 -18.48
CA ALA A 124 0.70 20.18 -18.60
C ALA A 124 0.37 20.87 -17.27
N LEU A 125 1.39 21.36 -16.57
CA LEU A 125 1.21 22.15 -15.35
C LEU A 125 0.94 23.61 -15.69
N ARG A 126 -0.02 24.20 -14.99
CA ARG A 126 -0.12 25.65 -14.89
C ARG A 126 1.04 26.13 -14.03
N ARG A 127 2.01 26.78 -14.68
CA ARG A 127 3.18 27.39 -14.03
C ARG A 127 3.01 28.91 -13.95
N PRO A 128 3.62 29.59 -12.96
CA PRO A 128 4.45 29.01 -11.89
C PRO A 128 3.61 28.24 -10.84
N ILE A 129 4.19 27.17 -10.28
CA ILE A 129 3.60 26.36 -9.20
C ILE A 129 4.66 25.91 -8.18
N TYR A 130 4.48 26.30 -6.92
CA TYR A 130 5.32 25.82 -5.82
C TYR A 130 4.99 24.34 -5.51
N PRO A 131 5.97 23.46 -5.23
CA PRO A 131 7.41 23.71 -5.08
C PRO A 131 8.25 23.53 -6.35
N LEU A 132 7.65 23.29 -7.52
CA LEU A 132 8.39 23.06 -8.78
C LEU A 132 8.96 24.36 -9.38
N ASP A 133 8.37 25.49 -9.01
CA ASP A 133 8.81 26.86 -9.28
C ASP A 133 9.08 27.54 -7.93
N PRO A 134 10.31 27.46 -7.37
CA PRO A 134 10.60 27.96 -6.03
C PRO A 134 10.55 29.48 -5.91
N ASP A 135 10.76 30.19 -7.02
CA ASP A 135 10.70 31.65 -7.10
C ASP A 135 9.25 32.18 -7.25
N LEU A 136 8.24 31.33 -7.11
CA LEU A 136 6.83 31.73 -7.15
C LEU A 136 6.49 32.65 -5.97
N GLU A 137 6.15 33.90 -6.26
CA GLU A 137 5.49 34.80 -5.32
C GLU A 137 3.97 34.65 -5.43
N TRP A 138 3.31 34.23 -4.35
CA TRP A 138 1.86 34.10 -4.29
C TRP A 138 1.24 35.20 -3.42
N SER A 139 0.13 35.78 -3.88
CA SER A 139 -0.70 36.69 -3.07
C SER A 139 -2.16 36.20 -2.99
N PRO A 140 -2.91 36.56 -1.94
CA PRO A 140 -4.35 36.22 -1.86
C PRO A 140 -5.20 36.76 -3.02
N ALA A 141 -4.74 37.78 -3.74
CA ALA A 141 -5.43 38.31 -4.91
C ALA A 141 -5.43 37.32 -6.09
N ASP A 142 -4.43 36.44 -6.16
CA ASP A 142 -4.27 35.44 -7.22
C ASP A 142 -5.25 34.26 -7.06
N ALA A 143 -5.85 34.07 -5.88
CA ALA A 143 -6.78 32.99 -5.59
C ALA A 143 -8.14 33.11 -6.31
N ARG A 144 -8.43 34.26 -6.92
CA ARG A 144 -9.72 34.55 -7.57
C ARG A 144 -9.68 34.43 -9.11
N ARG A 145 -8.55 34.01 -9.68
CA ARG A 145 -8.37 33.80 -11.12
C ARG A 145 -8.57 32.34 -11.54
#